data_AF-A0A918VRG7-F1
#
_entry.id   AF-A0A918VRG7-F1
#
_cell.length_a   1.000
_cell.length_b   1.000
_cell.length_c   1.000
_cell.angle_alpha   90.00
_cell.angle_beta   90.00
_cell.angle_gamma   90.00
#
_symmetry.space_group_name_H-M   'P 1'
#
loop_
_entity.id
_entity.type
_entity.pdbx_description
1 polymer ?
#
loop_
_entity_poly.entity_id
_entity_poly.type
_entity_poly.pdbx_seq_one_letter_code
_entity_poly.pdbx_strand_id
1 'polypeptide(L)'
;MVARLVQCCTDGANLATQLDAMHADQQLLCERLEVLADALPDAPHQGCLHVARTIGPLLHRAQALEEEALFPYVSTRWKVIDGVDDWIERLKCEHIEDTCYAEELSEALLAYGRGDAFPTPDALGYMLRGFISGLRRHLAFEQDVLVPLLREQRPEPLVSRKAVPGASGRGC
;
A
#
# COMPACT_ATOMS: atom_id res chain seq x y z
N MET A 1 -36.49 21.98 -11.18
CA MET A 1 -36.06 20.61 -11.57
C MET A 1 -34.89 20.26 -10.66
N VAL A 2 -35.19 19.67 -9.50
CA VAL A 2 -34.19 19.39 -8.45
C VAL A 2 -33.48 18.11 -8.86
N ALA A 3 -32.24 18.22 -9.32
CA ALA A 3 -31.37 17.08 -9.48
C ALA A 3 -31.12 16.50 -8.09
N ARG A 4 -31.82 15.40 -7.77
CA ARG A 4 -31.39 14.46 -6.73
C ARG A 4 -30.08 13.85 -7.22
N LEU A 5 -28.98 14.53 -6.92
CA LEU A 5 -27.68 13.87 -6.86
C LEU A 5 -27.81 12.88 -5.72
N VAL A 6 -27.85 11.60 -6.08
CA VAL A 6 -27.46 10.52 -5.19
C VAL A 6 -25.97 10.76 -4.93
N GLN A 7 -25.68 11.66 -4.00
CA GLN A 7 -24.46 11.58 -3.22
C GLN A 7 -24.63 10.26 -2.46
N CYS A 8 -24.10 9.15 -2.99
CA CYS A 8 -23.79 8.05 -2.11
C CYS A 8 -22.78 8.66 -1.14
N CYS A 9 -23.22 9.01 0.06
CA CYS A 9 -22.40 9.66 1.05
C CYS A 9 -21.24 8.71 1.34
N THR A 10 -20.08 8.95 0.75
CA THR A 10 -18.86 8.29 1.15
C THR A 10 -18.55 8.80 2.56
N ASP A 11 -19.12 8.12 3.55
CA ASP A 11 -18.92 8.40 4.96
C ASP A 11 -17.54 7.88 5.36
N GLY A 12 -16.80 8.66 6.15
CA GLY A 12 -15.44 8.30 6.58
C GLY A 12 -15.41 6.94 7.28
N ALA A 13 -16.46 6.59 8.03
CA ALA A 13 -16.58 5.27 8.66
C ALA A 13 -16.67 4.11 7.65
N ASN A 14 -17.34 4.32 6.51
CA ASN A 14 -17.42 3.32 5.45
C ASN A 14 -16.06 3.18 4.76
N LEU A 15 -15.38 4.29 4.44
CA LEU A 15 -14.03 4.28 3.87
C LEU A 15 -13.03 3.59 4.80
N ALA A 16 -13.10 3.87 6.10
CA ALA A 16 -12.25 3.20 7.09
C ALA A 16 -12.45 1.69 7.06
N THR A 17 -13.71 1.23 7.00
CA THR A 17 -14.02 -0.22 6.94
C THR A 17 -13.50 -0.86 5.64
N GLN A 18 -13.60 -0.17 4.51
CA GLN A 18 -13.05 -0.66 3.24
C GLN A 18 -11.52 -0.71 3.27
N LEU A 19 -10.88 0.31 3.84
CA LEU A 19 -9.43 0.35 3.99
C LEU A 19 -8.92 -0.75 4.92
N ASP A 20 -9.58 -0.98 6.08
CA ASP A 20 -9.24 -2.07 6.99
C ASP A 20 -9.29 -3.44 6.27
N ALA A 21 -10.28 -3.65 5.40
CA ALA A 21 -10.39 -4.87 4.61
C ALA A 21 -9.28 -5.01 3.56
N MET A 22 -8.88 -3.91 2.91
CA MET A 22 -7.74 -3.90 1.98
C MET A 22 -6.41 -4.14 2.70
N HIS A 23 -6.22 -3.56 3.88
CA HIS A 23 -5.06 -3.84 4.74
C HIS A 23 -4.97 -5.30 5.10
N ALA A 24 -6.09 -5.94 5.46
CA ALA A 24 -6.12 -7.37 5.75
C ALA A 24 -5.71 -8.23 4.53
N ASP A 25 -6.18 -7.88 3.33
CA ASP A 25 -5.78 -8.56 2.08
C ASP A 25 -4.28 -8.38 1.80
N GLN A 26 -3.73 -7.16 1.96
CA GLN A 26 -2.31 -6.85 1.77
C GLN A 26 -1.41 -7.52 2.83
N GLN A 27 -1.87 -7.65 4.07
CA GLN A 27 -1.18 -8.38 5.13
C GLN A 27 -1.10 -9.87 4.80
N LEU A 28 -2.21 -10.46 4.35
CA LEU A 28 -2.23 -11.87 3.92
C LEU A 28 -1.29 -12.11 2.73
N LEU A 29 -1.18 -11.16 1.80
CA LEU A 29 -0.17 -11.22 0.73
C LEU A 29 1.25 -11.22 1.30
N CYS A 30 1.56 -10.33 2.24
CA CYS A 30 2.88 -10.28 2.90
C CYS A 30 3.22 -11.62 3.57
N GLU A 31 2.28 -12.22 4.30
CA GLU A 31 2.47 -13.53 4.94
C GLU A 31 2.79 -14.63 3.92
N ARG A 32 2.06 -14.66 2.80
CA ARG A 32 2.31 -15.63 1.72
C ARG A 32 3.68 -15.44 1.08
N LEU A 33 4.10 -14.20 0.85
CA LEU A 33 5.41 -13.89 0.31
C LEU A 33 6.53 -14.25 1.29
N GLU A 34 6.32 -14.06 2.59
CA GLU A 34 7.28 -14.41 3.64
C GLU A 34 7.46 -15.93 3.74
N VAL A 35 6.37 -16.70 3.67
CA VAL A 35 6.41 -18.17 3.58
C VAL A 35 7.22 -18.63 2.36
N LEU A 36 7.05 -17.98 1.19
CA LEU A 36 7.87 -18.30 0.02
C LEU A 36 9.34 -17.94 0.24
N ALA A 37 9.61 -16.77 0.80
CA ALA A 37 10.98 -16.30 1.05
C ALA A 37 11.74 -17.20 2.03
N ASP A 38 11.08 -17.68 3.08
CA ASP A 38 11.66 -18.57 4.09
C ASP A 38 11.83 -20.02 3.59
N ALA A 39 11.07 -20.40 2.56
CA ALA A 39 11.16 -21.73 1.96
C ALA A 39 12.25 -21.85 0.87
N LEU A 40 12.86 -20.75 0.43
CA LEU A 40 13.90 -20.80 -0.61
C LEU A 40 15.14 -21.60 -0.13
N PRO A 41 15.75 -22.44 -0.99
CA PRO A 41 15.45 -22.66 -2.42
C PRO A 41 14.30 -23.64 -2.70
N ASP A 42 13.76 -24.30 -1.69
CA ASP A 42 12.74 -25.34 -1.81
C ASP A 42 11.29 -24.80 -1.91
N ALA A 43 11.14 -23.50 -2.17
CA ALA A 43 9.85 -22.84 -2.29
C ALA A 43 9.00 -23.52 -3.40
N PRO A 44 7.72 -23.82 -3.13
CA PRO A 44 6.90 -24.57 -4.07
C PRO A 44 6.63 -23.76 -5.34
N HIS A 45 7.04 -24.29 -6.49
CA HIS A 45 6.86 -23.65 -7.80
C HIS A 45 5.44 -23.12 -8.06
N GLN A 46 4.41 -23.93 -7.75
CA GLN A 46 3.01 -23.52 -7.91
C GLN A 46 2.63 -22.36 -6.98
N GLY A 47 3.21 -22.30 -5.79
CA GLY A 47 3.04 -21.18 -4.86
C GLY A 47 3.59 -19.88 -5.45
N CYS A 48 4.81 -19.92 -6.01
CA CYS A 48 5.41 -18.77 -6.69
C CYS A 48 4.53 -18.28 -7.85
N LEU A 49 4.08 -19.20 -8.72
CA LEU A 49 3.24 -18.87 -9.87
C LEU A 49 1.87 -18.29 -9.46
N HIS A 50 1.30 -18.76 -8.35
CA HIS A 50 0.02 -18.28 -7.85
C HIS A 50 0.14 -16.89 -7.25
N VAL A 51 1.13 -16.68 -6.38
CA VAL A 51 1.32 -15.39 -5.70
C VAL A 51 1.72 -14.31 -6.72
N ALA A 52 2.57 -14.62 -7.70
CA ALA A 52 2.94 -13.67 -8.75
C ALA A 52 1.75 -13.09 -9.51
N ARG A 53 0.70 -13.88 -9.76
CA ARG A 53 -0.52 -13.41 -10.46
C ARG A 53 -1.46 -12.63 -9.55
N THR A 54 -1.20 -12.62 -8.24
CA THR A 54 -2.05 -11.99 -7.24
C THR A 54 -1.56 -10.59 -6.86
N ILE A 55 -0.24 -10.35 -6.88
CA ILE A 55 0.37 -9.09 -6.41
C ILE A 55 -0.23 -7.88 -7.14
N GLY A 56 -0.10 -7.82 -8.47
CA GLY A 56 -0.54 -6.68 -9.27
C GLY A 56 -2.03 -6.34 -9.10
N PRO A 57 -2.96 -7.29 -9.32
CA PRO A 57 -4.40 -7.04 -9.13
C PRO A 57 -4.78 -6.59 -7.72
N LEU A 58 -4.08 -7.08 -6.68
CA LEU A 58 -4.34 -6.70 -5.30
C LEU A 58 -3.88 -5.26 -5.03
N LEU A 59 -2.66 -4.88 -5.44
CA LEU A 59 -2.17 -3.52 -5.28
C LEU A 59 -3.01 -2.51 -6.05
N HIS A 60 -3.35 -2.81 -7.31
CA HIS A 60 -4.20 -1.93 -8.12
C HIS A 60 -5.56 -1.68 -7.43
N ARG A 61 -6.16 -2.70 -6.80
CA ARG A 61 -7.43 -2.53 -6.09
C ARG A 61 -7.30 -1.64 -4.85
N ALA A 62 -6.21 -1.76 -4.10
CA ALA A 62 -5.94 -0.91 -2.93
C ALA A 62 -5.72 0.55 -3.36
N GLN A 63 -4.81 0.77 -4.30
CA GLN A 63 -4.48 2.09 -4.84
C GLN A 63 -5.70 2.77 -5.49
N ALA A 64 -6.56 2.03 -6.18
CA ALA A 64 -7.79 2.59 -6.75
C ALA A 64 -8.78 3.07 -5.66
N LEU A 65 -8.96 2.30 -4.58
CA LEU A 65 -9.77 2.74 -3.44
C LEU A 65 -9.20 4.03 -2.83
N GLU A 66 -7.88 4.07 -2.67
CA GLU A 66 -7.19 5.21 -2.10
C GLU A 66 -7.32 6.46 -2.99
N GLU A 67 -6.99 6.34 -4.27
CA GLU A 67 -6.93 7.48 -5.19
C GLU A 67 -8.30 7.98 -5.65
N GLU A 68 -9.26 7.07 -5.86
CA GLU A 68 -10.58 7.44 -6.38
C GLU A 68 -11.54 7.89 -5.27
N ALA A 69 -11.34 7.45 -4.03
CA ALA A 69 -12.28 7.71 -2.94
C ALA A 69 -11.62 8.28 -1.68
N LEU A 70 -10.56 7.66 -1.16
CA LEU A 70 -9.96 8.05 0.11
C LEU A 70 -9.26 9.42 0.03
N PHE A 71 -8.31 9.60 -0.88
CA PHE A 71 -7.55 10.83 -1.00
C PHE A 71 -8.43 12.04 -1.34
N PRO A 72 -9.42 11.95 -2.26
CA PRO A 72 -10.39 13.04 -2.46
C PRO A 72 -11.19 13.38 -1.21
N TYR A 73 -11.60 12.36 -0.44
CA TYR A 73 -12.30 12.56 0.84
C TYR A 73 -11.39 13.28 1.84
N VAL A 74 -10.15 12.82 2.02
CA VAL A 74 -9.21 13.39 2.99
C VAL A 74 -8.83 14.82 2.61
N SER A 75 -8.45 15.07 1.35
CA SER A 75 -8.11 16.41 0.86
C SER A 75 -9.26 17.41 1.08
N THR A 76 -10.51 16.99 0.83
CA THR A 76 -11.69 17.86 1.03
C THR A 76 -11.99 18.09 2.52
N ARG A 77 -11.99 17.01 3.31
CA ARG A 77 -12.44 17.02 4.72
C ARG A 77 -11.41 17.63 5.66
N TRP A 78 -10.13 17.42 5.35
CA TRP A 78 -8.98 17.75 6.21
C TRP A 78 -8.08 18.81 5.60
N LYS A 79 -8.62 19.65 4.71
CA LYS A 79 -7.92 20.80 4.09
C LYS A 79 -7.25 21.76 5.08
N VAL A 80 -7.68 21.75 6.34
CA VAL A 80 -7.08 22.56 7.43
C VAL A 80 -5.75 22.01 7.93
N ILE A 81 -5.38 20.78 7.55
CA ILE A 81 -4.07 20.21 7.85
C ILE A 81 -3.07 20.77 6.83
N ASP A 82 -2.07 21.50 7.32
CA ASP A 82 -1.00 22.04 6.48
C ASP A 82 -0.26 20.91 5.75
N GLY A 83 -0.12 21.06 4.43
CA GLY A 83 0.58 20.11 3.57
C GLY A 83 -0.22 18.84 3.24
N VAL A 84 -1.54 18.79 3.50
CA VAL A 84 -2.36 17.60 3.23
C VAL A 84 -2.27 17.11 1.78
N ASP A 85 -2.34 18.05 0.84
CA ASP A 85 -2.28 17.74 -0.58
C ASP A 85 -0.86 17.32 -1.00
N ASP A 86 0.18 17.87 -0.35
CA ASP A 86 1.58 17.55 -0.67
C ASP A 86 1.93 16.09 -0.31
N TRP A 87 1.49 15.61 0.86
CA TRP A 87 1.75 14.22 1.22
C TRP A 87 0.85 13.24 0.48
N ILE A 88 -0.37 13.63 0.09
CA ILE A 88 -1.21 12.83 -0.83
C ILE A 88 -0.52 12.67 -2.18
N GLU A 89 0.03 13.74 -2.75
CA GLU A 89 0.73 13.67 -4.03
C GLU A 89 2.00 12.81 -3.94
N ARG A 90 2.69 12.87 -2.80
CA ARG A 90 3.80 11.99 -2.51
C ARG A 90 3.38 10.52 -2.47
N LEU A 91 2.27 10.16 -1.81
CA LEU A 91 1.78 8.77 -1.77
C LEU A 91 1.47 8.24 -3.16
N LYS A 92 0.85 9.07 -4.02
CA LYS A 92 0.62 8.71 -5.43
C LYS A 92 1.92 8.47 -6.19
N CYS A 93 2.96 9.25 -5.93
CA CYS A 93 4.29 8.97 -6.50
C CYS A 93 4.84 7.63 -5.97
N GLU A 94 4.71 7.37 -4.68
CA GLU A 94 5.13 6.11 -4.06
C GLU A 94 4.35 4.91 -4.64
N HIS A 95 3.07 5.06 -5.00
CA HIS A 95 2.30 4.02 -5.69
C HIS A 95 2.87 3.62 -7.04
N ILE A 96 3.43 4.58 -7.79
CA ILE A 96 4.09 4.30 -9.07
C ILE A 96 5.33 3.43 -8.82
N GLU A 97 6.14 3.79 -7.83
CA GLU A 97 7.33 3.02 -7.44
C GLU A 97 6.97 1.60 -6.96
N ASP A 98 5.94 1.48 -6.11
CA ASP A 98 5.45 0.21 -5.59
C ASP A 98 4.90 -0.69 -6.71
N THR A 99 4.22 -0.09 -7.71
CA THR A 99 3.72 -0.81 -8.88
C THR A 99 4.86 -1.36 -9.72
N CYS A 100 5.88 -0.55 -10.01
CA CYS A 100 7.06 -1.01 -10.74
C CYS A 100 7.77 -2.15 -10.01
N TYR A 101 7.96 -2.04 -8.69
CA TYR A 101 8.56 -3.12 -7.90
C TYR A 101 7.70 -4.39 -7.98
N ALA A 102 6.38 -4.26 -7.82
CA ALA A 102 5.45 -5.38 -7.88
C ALA A 102 5.51 -6.12 -9.22
N GLU A 103 5.65 -5.40 -10.34
CA GLU A 103 5.83 -5.98 -11.67
C GLU A 103 7.13 -6.79 -11.75
N GLU A 104 8.26 -6.20 -11.35
CA GLU A 104 9.56 -6.88 -11.33
C GLU A 104 9.53 -8.13 -10.44
N LEU A 105 8.94 -8.04 -9.24
CA LEU A 105 8.81 -9.18 -8.34
C LEU A 105 7.88 -10.26 -8.91
N SER A 106 6.80 -9.88 -9.58
CA SER A 106 5.88 -10.82 -10.22
C SER A 106 6.58 -11.58 -11.35
N GLU A 107 7.37 -10.90 -12.17
CA GLU A 107 8.17 -11.52 -13.22
C GLU A 107 9.22 -12.49 -12.64
N ALA A 108 9.92 -12.07 -11.58
CA ALA A 108 10.90 -12.87 -10.87
C ALA A 108 10.30 -14.16 -10.29
N LEU A 109 9.14 -14.05 -9.63
CA LEU A 109 8.40 -15.21 -9.10
C LEU A 109 7.87 -16.12 -10.21
N LEU A 110 7.42 -15.55 -11.34
CA LEU A 110 7.00 -16.34 -12.50
C LEU A 110 8.17 -17.13 -13.09
N ALA A 111 9.34 -16.51 -13.22
CA ALA A 111 10.55 -17.17 -13.72
C ALA A 111 11.00 -18.31 -12.79
N TYR A 112 11.11 -18.02 -11.49
CA TYR A 112 11.45 -19.04 -10.50
C TYR A 112 10.44 -20.19 -10.46
N GLY A 113 9.15 -19.86 -10.52
CA GLY A 113 8.06 -20.84 -10.54
C GLY A 113 8.05 -21.73 -11.79
N ARG A 114 8.64 -21.29 -12.91
CA ARG A 114 8.84 -22.13 -14.12
C ARG A 114 10.10 -22.98 -14.07
N GLY A 115 10.98 -22.75 -13.10
CA GLY A 115 12.29 -23.41 -13.01
C GLY A 115 13.36 -22.75 -13.88
N ASP A 116 13.18 -21.46 -14.23
CA ASP A 116 14.20 -20.69 -14.95
C ASP A 116 15.46 -20.56 -14.06
N ALA A 117 16.65 -20.52 -14.68
CA ALA A 117 17.92 -20.47 -13.93
C ALA A 117 18.15 -19.15 -13.16
N PHE A 118 17.38 -18.10 -13.50
CA PHE A 118 17.37 -16.81 -12.83
C PHE A 118 15.92 -16.35 -12.58
N PRO A 119 15.64 -15.65 -11.47
CA PRO A 119 16.58 -15.23 -10.42
C PRO A 119 17.12 -16.41 -9.60
N THR A 120 18.30 -16.23 -9.00
CA THR A 120 18.80 -17.18 -7.99
C THR A 120 17.90 -17.12 -6.74
N PRO A 121 17.87 -18.18 -5.91
CA PRO A 121 17.13 -18.17 -4.65
C PRO A 121 17.48 -16.97 -3.77
N ASP A 122 18.76 -16.63 -3.63
CA ASP A 122 19.20 -15.47 -2.82
C ASP A 122 18.67 -14.14 -3.38
N ALA A 123 18.74 -13.95 -4.70
CA ALA A 123 18.25 -12.74 -5.35
C ALA A 123 16.72 -12.60 -5.18
N LEU A 124 15.98 -13.69 -5.40
CA LEU A 124 14.53 -13.70 -5.19
C LEU A 124 14.17 -13.44 -3.71
N GLY A 125 14.91 -14.03 -2.78
CA GLY A 125 14.74 -13.79 -1.35
C GLY A 125 14.94 -12.33 -0.96
N TYR A 126 15.94 -11.66 -1.57
CA TYR A 126 16.16 -10.23 -1.38
C TYR A 126 14.98 -9.39 -1.91
N MET A 127 14.50 -9.68 -3.12
CA MET A 127 13.37 -8.97 -3.72
C MET A 127 12.08 -9.15 -2.89
N LEU A 128 11.79 -10.38 -2.44
CA LEU A 128 10.64 -10.67 -1.59
C LEU A 128 10.68 -9.85 -0.30
N ARG A 129 11.81 -9.87 0.42
CA ARG A 129 11.95 -9.16 1.70
C ARG A 129 11.92 -7.64 1.52
N GLY A 130 12.48 -7.12 0.42
CA GLY A 130 12.38 -5.72 0.05
C GLY A 130 10.93 -5.27 -0.13
N PHE A 131 10.17 -5.99 -0.96
CA PHE A 131 8.76 -5.71 -1.21
C PHE A 131 7.90 -5.80 0.06
N ILE A 132 8.04 -6.89 0.85
CA ILE A 132 7.30 -7.07 2.11
C ILE A 132 7.56 -5.90 3.08
N SER A 133 8.83 -5.49 3.20
CA SER A 133 9.21 -4.37 4.07
C SER A 133 8.61 -3.04 3.58
N GLY A 134 8.63 -2.79 2.27
CA GLY A 134 7.97 -1.63 1.66
C GLY A 134 6.48 -1.59 1.96
N LEU A 135 5.77 -2.67 1.61
CA LEU A 135 4.33 -2.76 1.79
C LEU A 135 3.93 -2.66 3.27
N ARG A 136 4.64 -3.32 4.20
CA ARG A 136 4.35 -3.18 5.64
C ARG A 136 4.54 -1.75 6.16
N ARG A 137 5.52 -1.00 5.65
CA ARG A 137 5.69 0.42 6.02
C ARG A 137 4.56 1.29 5.48
N HIS A 138 4.12 1.01 4.25
CA HIS A 138 2.98 1.69 3.65
C HIS A 138 1.72 1.48 4.51
N LEU A 139 1.37 0.21 4.81
CA LEU A 139 0.23 -0.13 5.65
C LEU A 139 0.29 0.51 7.04
N ALA A 140 1.48 0.54 7.67
CA ALA A 140 1.67 1.16 8.96
C ALA A 140 1.39 2.68 8.91
N PHE A 141 1.86 3.37 7.86
CA PHE A 141 1.54 4.78 7.67
C PHE A 141 0.03 5.01 7.55
N GLU A 142 -0.66 4.22 6.71
CA GLU A 142 -2.09 4.37 6.53
C GLU A 142 -2.87 4.08 7.82
N GLN A 143 -2.46 3.06 8.57
CA GLN A 143 -3.07 2.70 9.84
C GLN A 143 -2.88 3.78 10.91
N ASP A 144 -1.71 4.41 10.96
CA ASP A 144 -1.36 5.42 11.96
C ASP A 144 -1.85 6.83 11.60
N VAL A 145 -2.06 7.11 10.31
CA VAL A 145 -2.39 8.45 9.81
C VAL A 145 -3.77 8.50 9.16
N LEU A 146 -4.06 7.67 8.16
CA LEU A 146 -5.30 7.77 7.37
C LEU A 146 -6.51 7.24 8.14
N VAL A 147 -6.40 6.06 8.75
CA VAL A 147 -7.51 5.45 9.49
C VAL A 147 -8.06 6.37 10.59
N PRO A 148 -7.23 7.04 11.42
CA PRO A 148 -7.71 8.04 12.37
C PRO A 148 -8.49 9.19 11.72
N LEU A 149 -7.99 9.74 10.60
CA LEU A 149 -8.66 10.83 9.88
C LEU A 149 -10.01 10.41 9.30
N LEU A 150 -10.17 9.14 8.93
CA LEU A 150 -11.44 8.61 8.42
C LEU A 150 -12.46 8.35 9.54
N ARG A 151 -11.99 7.98 10.73
CA ARG A 151 -12.85 7.66 11.90
C ARG A 151 -13.20 8.90 12.75
N GLU A 152 -12.47 10.01 12.57
CA GLU A 152 -12.69 11.20 13.37
C GLU A 152 -13.88 12.04 12.87
N GLN A 153 -14.78 12.37 13.80
CA GLN A 153 -16.07 13.00 13.48
C GLN A 153 -15.98 14.51 13.29
N ARG A 154 -14.89 15.16 13.73
CA ARG A 154 -14.68 16.60 13.60
C ARG A 154 -13.21 16.93 13.35
N PRO A 155 -12.87 17.71 12.32
CA PRO A 155 -11.57 18.33 12.20
C PRO A 155 -11.46 19.42 13.25
N GLU A 156 -11.10 19.04 14.47
CA GLU A 156 -10.43 19.95 15.38
C GLU A 156 -9.03 20.22 14.79
N PRO A 157 -8.51 21.45 14.84
CA PRO A 157 -7.17 21.71 14.35
C PRO A 157 -6.21 20.77 15.09
N LEU A 158 -5.42 19.99 14.34
CA LEU A 158 -4.34 19.19 14.89
C LEU A 158 -3.34 20.16 15.54
N VAL A 159 -3.56 20.50 16.81
CA VAL A 159 -2.60 21.24 17.62
C VAL A 159 -1.29 20.49 17.51
N SER A 160 -0.31 21.18 16.91
CA SER A 160 1.01 20.68 16.50
C SER A 160 1.51 19.56 17.41
N ARG A 161 1.26 18.30 17.01
CA ARG A 161 2.05 17.20 17.53
C ARG A 161 3.40 17.33 16.85
N LYS A 162 4.38 17.67 17.69
CA LYS A 162 5.80 17.96 17.39
C LYS A 162 6.31 17.30 16.11
N ALA A 163 7.02 18.10 15.33
CA ALA A 163 7.86 17.73 14.20
C ALA A 163 8.36 16.28 14.26
N VAL A 164 8.10 15.53 13.18
CA VAL A 164 8.78 14.28 12.88
C VAL A 164 10.30 14.55 12.91
N PRO A 165 11.09 13.92 13.80
CA PRO A 165 12.53 14.16 13.83
C PRO A 165 13.22 13.48 12.65
N GLY A 166 13.78 14.31 11.77
CA GLY A 166 15.02 14.12 11.01
C GLY A 166 15.34 12.74 10.40
N ALA A 167 15.14 12.61 9.09
CA ALA A 167 16.08 11.86 8.26
C ALA A 167 17.28 12.79 8.01
N SER A 168 18.36 12.60 8.79
CA SER A 168 19.63 13.28 8.59
C SER A 168 20.12 13.08 7.16
N GLY A 169 20.41 14.18 6.48
CA GLY A 169 21.01 14.16 5.16
C GLY A 169 22.34 13.41 5.13
N ARG A 170 22.59 12.78 4.00
CA ARG A 170 23.95 12.60 3.50
C ARG A 170 24.03 13.28 2.14
N GLY A 171 24.72 14.42 2.14
CA GLY A 171 25.36 14.94 0.95
C GLY A 171 26.73 14.29 0.76
N CYS A 172 27.20 14.41 -0.48
CA CYS A 172 28.31 13.74 -1.16
C CYS A 172 28.00 12.34 -1.67
#